data_AF-A0A4R6T3V5-F1
#
_entry.id   AF-A0A4R6T3V5-F1
#
_cell.length_a   1.000
_cell.length_b   1.000
_cell.length_c   1.000
_cell.angle_alpha   90.00
_cell.angle_beta   90.00
_cell.angle_gamma   90.00
#
_symmetry.space_group_name_H-M   'P 1'
#
loop_
_entity.id
_entity.type
_entity.pdbx_description
1 polymer ?
#
loop_
_entity_poly.entity_id
_entity_poly.type
_entity_poly.pdbx_seq_one_letter_code
_entity_poly.pdbx_strand_id
1 'polypeptide(L)'
;MGDVLVEKLIWFGVFFLIFLSFRWLSKSSEPNKSREIHRNDTPIRQPPKTRVISPTIEETVNFAIQNGKDLYIEYQNYNGELSTRRLSNLSLNNEYSGYHNAHVKAYCHKRNEERNFKISRISRAQIVD
;
A
#
# COMPACT_ATOMS: atom_id res chain seq x y z
N MET A 1 -27.99 -41.60 14.46
CA MET A 1 -26.57 -41.22 14.61
C MET A 1 -25.80 -42.09 13.64
N GLY A 2 -25.40 -41.56 12.47
CA GLY A 2 -24.77 -42.40 11.45
C GLY A 2 -24.30 -41.73 10.17
N ASP A 3 -24.91 -40.63 9.70
CA ASP A 3 -24.76 -40.25 8.27
C ASP A 3 -24.29 -38.81 8.00
N VAL A 4 -23.37 -38.26 8.80
CA VAL A 4 -22.78 -36.93 8.50
C VAL A 4 -21.25 -36.92 8.51
N LEU A 5 -20.62 -38.09 8.70
CA LEU A 5 -19.16 -38.19 8.88
C LEU A 5 -18.39 -38.76 7.67
N VAL A 6 -19.05 -39.01 6.53
CA VAL A 6 -18.40 -39.62 5.35
C VAL A 6 -18.02 -38.59 4.27
N GLU A 7 -18.62 -37.41 4.24
CA GLU A 7 -18.37 -36.44 3.16
C GLU A 7 -17.18 -35.49 3.36
N LYS A 8 -16.53 -35.49 4.54
CA LYS A 8 -15.38 -34.60 4.82
C LYS A 8 -14.00 -35.22 4.58
N LEU A 9 -13.90 -36.48 4.16
CA LEU A 9 -12.61 -37.17 4.00
C LEU A 9 -12.13 -37.36 2.55
N ILE A 10 -12.88 -36.93 1.54
CA ILE A 10 -12.52 -37.19 0.13
C ILE A 10 -11.82 -35.99 -0.54
N TRP A 11 -11.88 -34.79 0.02
CA TRP A 11 -11.28 -33.58 -0.59
C TRP A 11 -9.86 -33.20 -0.14
N PHE A 12 -9.26 -33.92 0.82
CA PHE A 12 -7.88 -33.66 1.26
C PHE A 12 -6.82 -34.50 0.52
N GLY A 13 -7.21 -35.54 -0.25
CA GLY A 13 -6.28 -36.47 -0.90
C GLY A 13 -5.82 -36.09 -2.32
N VAL A 14 -6.56 -35.23 -3.03
CA VAL A 14 -6.29 -34.96 -4.47
C VAL A 14 -5.34 -33.77 -4.69
N PHE A 15 -5.17 -32.90 -3.70
CA PHE A 15 -4.31 -31.71 -3.85
C PHE A 15 -2.81 -31.96 -3.58
N PHE A 16 -2.44 -33.12 -3.01
CA PHE A 16 -1.06 -33.42 -2.63
C PHE A 16 -0.21 -34.06 -3.75
N LEU A 17 -0.81 -34.41 -4.90
CA LEU A 17 -0.14 -35.08 -6.02
C LEU A 17 0.21 -34.19 -7.22
N ILE A 18 -0.01 -32.87 -7.14
CA ILE A 18 0.36 -31.92 -8.23
C ILE A 18 1.69 -31.19 -7.94
N PHE A 19 2.20 -31.23 -6.71
CA PHE A 19 3.39 -30.44 -6.32
C PHE A 19 4.73 -31.19 -6.36
N LEU A 20 4.76 -32.48 -6.75
CA LEU A 20 5.99 -33.30 -6.76
C LEU A 20 6.63 -33.49 -8.14
N SER A 21 6.20 -32.77 -9.18
CA SER A 21 6.71 -32.96 -10.56
C SER A 21 7.48 -31.77 -11.13
N PHE A 22 7.62 -30.65 -10.41
CA PHE A 22 8.25 -29.42 -10.92
C PHE A 22 9.64 -29.16 -10.34
N ARG A 23 10.43 -30.23 -10.17
CA ARG A 23 11.81 -30.10 -9.65
C ARG A 23 12.78 -31.01 -10.37
N TRP A 24 12.73 -31.01 -11.69
CA TRP A 24 13.78 -31.63 -12.48
C TRP A 24 13.80 -31.07 -13.90
N LEU A 25 15.01 -30.88 -14.40
CA LEU A 25 15.35 -30.68 -15.81
C LEU A 25 15.33 -29.25 -16.37
N SER A 26 16.42 -28.53 -16.07
CA SER A 26 17.07 -27.69 -17.08
C SER A 26 18.57 -27.70 -16.82
N LYS A 27 19.29 -28.61 -17.48
CA LYS A 27 20.75 -28.62 -17.57
C LYS A 27 21.14 -28.72 -19.04
N SER A 28 22.30 -28.12 -19.32
CA SER A 28 23.07 -28.11 -20.58
C SER A 28 22.66 -27.02 -21.57
N SER A 29 23.55 -26.34 -22.30
CA SER A 29 24.99 -26.07 -22.22
C SER A 29 25.29 -25.27 -23.49
N GLU A 30 26.04 -24.17 -23.45
CA GLU A 30 26.63 -23.61 -24.67
C GLU A 30 28.11 -23.24 -24.45
N PRO A 31 29.02 -23.62 -25.37
CA PRO A 31 30.41 -23.24 -25.33
C PRO A 31 30.73 -22.00 -26.19
N ASN A 32 31.54 -21.12 -25.59
CA ASN A 32 32.77 -20.52 -26.12
C ASN A 32 32.75 -19.58 -27.37
N LYS A 33 32.97 -18.29 -27.08
CA LYS A 33 34.00 -17.39 -27.65
C LYS A 33 33.93 -17.00 -29.13
N SER A 34 33.69 -15.69 -29.30
CA SER A 34 34.52 -14.83 -30.14
C SER A 34 34.59 -13.43 -29.55
N ARG A 35 35.82 -12.96 -29.33
CA ARG A 35 36.16 -11.59 -28.95
C ARG A 35 35.88 -10.67 -30.14
N GLU A 36 35.14 -9.60 -29.92
CA GLU A 36 35.32 -8.36 -30.67
C GLU A 36 35.77 -7.29 -29.68
N ILE A 37 36.93 -6.71 -29.94
CA ILE A 37 37.49 -5.57 -29.22
C ILE A 37 37.14 -4.33 -30.04
N HIS A 38 36.74 -3.26 -29.34
CA HIS A 38 37.01 -1.83 -29.64
C HIS A 38 35.76 -0.94 -29.83
N ARG A 39 35.42 -0.15 -28.80
CA ARG A 39 35.59 1.33 -28.75
C ARG A 39 34.88 1.95 -27.52
N ASN A 40 35.70 2.48 -26.61
CA ASN A 40 35.41 3.57 -25.66
C ASN A 40 34.09 3.51 -24.86
N ASP A 41 34.01 2.56 -23.93
CA ASP A 41 33.09 2.66 -22.80
C ASP A 41 33.59 3.74 -21.84
N THR A 42 33.32 5.01 -22.15
CA THR A 42 33.20 5.99 -21.07
C THR A 42 31.97 5.56 -20.29
N PRO A 43 32.04 5.28 -18.98
CA PRO A 43 30.85 5.00 -18.21
C PRO A 43 29.95 6.23 -18.35
N ILE A 44 28.82 6.09 -19.04
CA ILE A 44 27.78 7.11 -19.04
C ILE A 44 27.38 7.23 -17.58
N ARG A 45 27.89 8.26 -16.90
CA ARG A 45 27.46 8.60 -15.55
C ARG A 45 25.97 8.82 -15.66
N GLN A 46 25.17 7.89 -15.13
CA GLN A 46 23.74 8.10 -15.04
C GLN A 46 23.56 9.45 -14.35
N PRO A 47 22.76 10.38 -14.91
CA PRO A 47 22.49 11.62 -14.22
C PRO A 47 21.98 11.27 -12.83
N PRO A 48 22.45 11.95 -11.76
CA PRO A 48 22.02 11.64 -10.41
C PRO A 48 20.49 11.61 -10.41
N LYS A 49 19.92 10.46 -10.06
CA LYS A 49 18.48 10.27 -10.00
C LYS A 49 17.93 11.26 -8.98
N THR A 50 17.48 12.43 -9.44
CA THR A 50 16.90 13.45 -8.56
C THR A 50 15.70 12.81 -7.87
N ARG A 51 15.82 12.61 -6.56
CA ARG A 51 14.77 12.01 -5.74
C ARG A 51 13.65 13.06 -5.67
N VAL A 52 12.57 12.86 -6.42
CA VAL A 52 11.36 13.68 -6.26
C VAL A 52 10.85 13.41 -4.85
N ILE A 53 10.97 14.39 -3.96
CA ILE A 53 10.46 14.29 -2.59
C ILE A 53 8.98 14.63 -2.66
N SER A 54 8.13 13.60 -2.74
CA SER A 54 6.69 13.75 -2.56
C SER A 54 6.41 13.94 -1.06
N PRO A 55 5.52 14.88 -0.68
CA PRO A 55 5.18 15.08 0.73
C PRO A 55 4.56 13.81 1.31
N THR A 56 4.79 13.58 2.60
CA THR A 56 4.12 12.50 3.32
C THR A 56 2.64 12.83 3.54
N ILE A 57 1.87 11.84 3.98
CA ILE A 57 0.45 12.04 4.31
C ILE A 57 0.34 12.97 5.53
N GLU A 58 1.20 12.79 6.52
CA GLU A 58 1.27 13.65 7.70
C GLU A 58 1.56 15.10 7.32
N GLU A 59 2.54 15.34 6.44
CA GLU A 59 2.86 16.67 5.93
C GLU A 59 1.67 17.29 5.18
N THR A 60 1.00 16.50 4.34
CA THR A 60 -0.19 16.95 3.59
C THR A 60 -1.34 17.32 4.51
N VAL A 61 -1.61 16.49 5.54
CA VAL A 61 -2.65 16.75 6.54
C VAL A 61 -2.33 17.99 7.36
N ASN A 62 -1.10 18.12 7.84
CA ASN A 62 -0.65 19.29 8.60
C ASN A 62 -0.76 20.57 7.78
N PHE A 63 -0.34 20.53 6.52
CA PHE A 63 -0.47 21.66 5.60
C PHE A 63 -1.94 22.05 5.42
N ALA A 64 -2.84 21.09 5.21
CA ALA A 64 -4.26 21.38 5.04
C ALA A 64 -4.88 22.01 6.30
N ILE A 65 -4.52 21.53 7.49
CA ILE A 65 -4.96 22.12 8.76
C ILE A 65 -4.46 23.56 8.90
N GLN A 66 -3.17 23.79 8.66
CA GLN A 66 -2.54 25.13 8.80
C GLN A 66 -3.12 26.16 7.83
N ASN A 67 -3.49 25.73 6.63
CA ASN A 67 -3.98 26.61 5.57
C ASN A 67 -5.51 26.60 5.42
N GLY A 68 -6.24 25.94 6.34
CA GLY A 68 -7.69 25.86 6.29
C GLY A 68 -8.25 25.21 5.02
N LYS A 69 -7.54 24.24 4.45
CA LYS A 69 -7.90 23.56 3.21
C LYS A 69 -8.72 22.31 3.47
N ASP A 70 -9.54 21.93 2.49
CA ASP A 70 -10.22 20.64 2.49
C ASP A 70 -9.27 19.52 2.03
N LEU A 71 -9.59 18.27 2.37
CA LEU A 71 -8.88 17.08 1.88
C LEU A 71 -9.81 16.11 1.16
N TYR A 72 -9.36 15.58 0.03
CA TYR A 72 -9.81 14.29 -0.49
C TYR A 72 -8.84 13.20 -0.03
N ILE A 73 -9.37 12.18 0.65
CA ILE A 73 -8.58 11.05 1.13
C ILE A 73 -9.11 9.72 0.61
N GLU A 74 -8.21 8.77 0.43
CA GLU A 74 -8.52 7.34 0.36
C GLU A 74 -8.25 6.73 1.74
N TYR A 75 -9.28 6.13 2.33
CA TYR A 75 -9.27 5.68 3.71
C TYR A 75 -9.63 4.20 3.82
N GLN A 76 -8.80 3.45 4.54
CA GLN A 76 -9.01 2.04 4.83
C GLN A 76 -9.87 1.85 6.08
N ASN A 77 -10.97 1.10 5.95
CA ASN A 77 -11.80 0.71 7.09
C ASN A 77 -11.19 -0.46 7.87
N TYR A 78 -11.85 -0.90 8.95
CA TYR A 78 -11.38 -2.02 9.77
C TYR A 78 -11.35 -3.37 9.04
N ASN A 79 -12.16 -3.53 7.99
CA ASN A 79 -12.20 -4.73 7.15
C ASN A 79 -11.13 -4.70 6.04
N GLY A 80 -10.33 -3.63 5.96
CA GLY A 80 -9.31 -3.45 4.93
C GLY A 80 -9.81 -2.82 3.64
N GLU A 81 -11.12 -2.50 3.54
CA GLU A 81 -11.71 -1.92 2.33
C GLU A 81 -11.40 -0.43 2.23
N LEU A 82 -11.03 0.00 1.03
CA LEU A 82 -10.72 1.40 0.74
C LEU A 82 -12.00 2.17 0.39
N SER A 83 -12.09 3.41 0.85
CA SER A 83 -13.16 4.32 0.48
C SER A 83 -12.66 5.75 0.37
N THR A 84 -13.15 6.49 -0.63
CA THR A 84 -12.85 7.91 -0.77
C THR A 84 -13.74 8.76 0.15
N ARG A 85 -13.16 9.84 0.69
CA ARG A 85 -13.83 10.79 1.60
C ARG A 85 -13.39 12.21 1.28
N ARG A 86 -14.33 13.16 1.28
CA ARG A 86 -14.05 14.59 1.40
C ARG A 86 -14.13 14.99 2.88
N LEU A 87 -13.11 15.67 3.36
CA LEU A 87 -12.97 16.15 4.73
C LEU A 87 -12.82 17.67 4.73
N SER A 88 -13.49 18.34 5.66
CA SER A 88 -13.37 19.78 5.91
C SER A 88 -13.29 20.07 7.41
N ASN A 89 -12.97 21.31 7.79
CA ASN A 89 -12.82 21.73 9.19
C ASN A 89 -11.85 20.82 9.97
N LEU A 90 -10.63 20.66 9.45
CA LEU A 90 -9.65 19.71 9.96
C LEU A 90 -8.93 20.24 11.20
N SER A 91 -8.71 19.37 12.18
CA SER A 91 -7.85 19.63 13.33
C SER A 91 -7.17 18.36 13.81
N LEU A 92 -6.01 18.48 14.47
CA LEU A 92 -5.36 17.34 15.10
C LEU A 92 -6.12 16.98 16.38
N ASN A 93 -6.47 15.71 16.54
CA ASN A 93 -7.06 15.21 17.77
C ASN A 93 -5.98 14.59 18.67
N ASN A 94 -5.75 15.23 19.82
CA ASN A 94 -4.80 14.82 20.85
C ASN A 94 -5.48 14.35 22.15
N GLU A 95 -6.80 14.14 22.14
CA GLU A 95 -7.58 13.76 23.32
C GLU A 95 -7.25 12.36 23.85
N TYR A 96 -6.62 11.51 23.03
CA TYR A 96 -6.22 10.15 23.42
C TYR A 96 -4.77 10.13 23.93
N SER A 97 -4.60 9.91 25.23
CA SER A 97 -3.29 9.74 25.86
C SER A 97 -2.50 8.60 25.19
N GLY A 98 -1.29 8.91 24.74
CA GLY A 98 -0.37 7.97 24.08
C GLY A 98 -0.36 7.99 22.54
N TYR A 99 -1.24 8.76 21.90
CA TYR A 99 -1.32 8.84 20.42
C TYR A 99 -1.35 10.29 19.91
N HIS A 100 -0.38 11.10 20.32
CA HIS A 100 -0.24 12.49 19.86
C HIS A 100 -0.19 12.56 18.33
N ASN A 101 -1.04 13.41 17.75
CA ASN A 101 -1.17 13.71 16.33
C ASN A 101 -1.43 12.48 15.44
N ALA A 102 -1.91 11.36 16.01
CA ALA A 102 -2.20 10.16 15.24
C ALA A 102 -3.57 10.19 14.55
N HIS A 103 -4.43 11.13 14.96
CA HIS A 103 -5.79 11.27 14.46
C HIS A 103 -6.04 12.70 13.97
N VAL A 104 -6.77 12.80 12.87
CA VAL A 104 -7.35 14.06 12.38
C VAL A 104 -8.85 14.04 12.66
N LYS A 105 -9.34 15.02 13.42
CA LYS A 105 -10.76 15.33 13.53
C LYS A 105 -11.16 16.14 12.32
N ALA A 106 -12.25 15.77 11.65
CA ALA A 106 -12.78 16.50 10.51
C ALA A 106 -14.27 16.25 10.32
N TYR A 107 -14.93 17.16 9.61
CA TYR A 107 -16.28 16.95 9.10
C TYR A 107 -16.24 16.05 7.85
N CYS A 108 -16.93 14.91 7.90
CA CYS A 108 -16.96 13.96 6.80
C CYS A 108 -18.22 14.12 5.94
N HIS A 109 -18.06 14.65 4.72
CA HIS A 109 -19.19 14.91 3.81
C HIS A 109 -19.95 13.66 3.39
N LYS A 110 -19.30 12.48 3.37
CA LYS A 110 -19.97 11.20 3.07
C LYS A 110 -20.89 10.71 4.18
N ARG A 111 -20.64 11.11 5.43
CA ARG A 111 -21.44 10.71 6.60
C ARG A 111 -22.25 11.86 7.19
N ASN A 112 -21.99 13.09 6.75
CA ASN A 112 -22.64 14.31 7.21
C ASN A 112 -22.46 14.55 8.73
N GLU A 113 -21.29 14.19 9.28
CA GLU A 113 -20.98 14.26 10.72
C GLU A 113 -19.47 14.50 10.97
N GLU A 114 -19.11 14.98 12.17
CA GLU A 114 -17.71 15.05 12.64
C GLU A 114 -17.17 13.65 12.99
N ARG A 115 -15.96 13.30 12.54
CA ARG A 115 -15.31 12.02 12.85
C ARG A 115 -13.81 12.17 13.04
N ASN A 116 -13.24 11.23 13.78
CA ASN A 116 -11.80 11.07 13.93
C ASN A 116 -11.27 10.03 12.93
N PHE A 117 -10.24 10.37 12.17
CA PHE A 117 -9.58 9.49 11.21
C PHE A 117 -8.14 9.25 11.66
N LYS A 118 -7.77 7.98 11.86
CA LYS A 118 -6.37 7.60 12.11
C LYS A 118 -5.53 7.86 10.85
N ILE A 119 -4.49 8.69 10.95
CA ILE A 119 -3.66 9.11 9.81
C ILE A 119 -3.01 7.91 9.14
N SER A 120 -2.56 6.92 9.93
CA SER A 120 -1.93 5.69 9.43
C SER A 120 -2.85 4.80 8.56
N ARG A 121 -4.15 5.10 8.46
CA ARG A 121 -5.12 4.38 7.61
C ARG A 121 -5.47 5.13 6.33
N ILE A 122 -4.91 6.31 6.14
CA ILE A 122 -5.01 7.07 4.91
C ILE A 122 -3.94 6.52 3.97
N SER A 123 -4.34 6.03 2.80
CA SER A 123 -3.41 5.54 1.76
C SER A 123 -3.02 6.65 0.78
N ARG A 124 -3.89 7.65 0.62
CA ARG A 124 -3.68 8.81 -0.25
C ARG A 124 -4.41 10.03 0.30
N ALA A 125 -3.78 11.20 0.21
CA ALA A 125 -4.38 12.48 0.54
C ALA A 125 -4.10 13.50 -0.57
N GLN A 126 -5.07 14.35 -0.84
CA GLN A 126 -4.98 15.44 -1.80
C GLN A 126 -5.67 16.68 -1.23
N ILE A 127 -4.99 17.82 -1.31
CA ILE A 127 -5.54 19.13 -0.94
C ILE A 127 -6.59 19.56 -1.96
N VAL A 128 -7.67 20.14 -1.45
CA VAL A 128 -8.76 20.70 -2.24
C VAL A 128 -8.89 22.18 -1.86
N ASP A 129 -8.95 23.03 -2.87
CA ASP A 129 -9.14 24.48 -2.72
C ASP A 129 -10.61 24.87 -2.58
#